data_AF-A3IXG5-F1
#
_entry.id   AF-A3IXG5-F1
#
_cell.length_a   1.000
_cell.length_b   1.000
_cell.length_c   1.000
_cell.angle_alpha   90.00
_cell.angle_beta   90.00
_cell.angle_gamma   90.00
#
_symmetry.space_group_name_H-M   'P 1'
#
loop_
_entity.id
_entity.type
_entity.pdbx_description
1 polymer ?
#
loop_
_entity_poly.entity_id
_entity_poly.type
_entity_poly.pdbx_seq_one_letter_code
_entity_poly.pdbx_strand_id
1 'polypeptide(L)'
;MGFSTPVAFLIFKRPELTQKVFNVIAKVQPKQLLVVADGPPSEKEAEKCQQTRAIIQQVDWDCEVLTNFSDQNLGCKKRVSSGLNWVFSQVEEAIILEDDCLPDLSFFQFCETLLDYYRHDERIMQISGNNFQLGQSRTQYSYYFSKYPHIWGWATWRRAWQHYDVTMKHWPEFRQRGQMSAVFPNPEEQAYWTNVLERTYQGEINTWDFAWGYTCWLQNGLTVLPDVNLVTNIGFGVEATFTKLNHPLANLPTQAIHTLKHPPFVIVNDEADAYTSQYVFLNQANIYYQQSEIAKKRKEIEQASAQLRQLQEQIISTQQEITAMQSSKFWKLRQKWFKLKGKVGLNQGNDLPQWEGSVTQSIVLDVPETYETYEVETLSPIVNEIASELEIIMPESQPTTITPKNKHLQYIQAKVEPFTLVGPERIESLYNLSQRIDLENIPGDVIECGVCNGGTAAILAHFATNSYKYERKAWFFDSFAGMPETTEEDEEEAKEYVGQVVGDISQVLTVLNLVNANMTKVEILKGWFEETFPKVNIPKIALLNIDADWYIPVKFCLETFYDAVVPGGFISFDDYGHWPGCKKAVDEFFAERQLSYKLHEVDYTARWIQKL
;
A
#
# COMPACT_ATOMS: atom_id res chain seq x y z
N MET A 1 34.14 18.97 -25.59
CA MET A 1 34.07 20.05 -24.57
C MET A 1 33.40 19.43 -23.35
N GLY A 2 34.00 19.53 -22.17
CA GLY A 2 33.40 18.97 -20.95
C GLY A 2 32.08 19.64 -20.57
N PHE A 3 31.24 18.92 -19.83
CA PHE A 3 29.93 19.36 -19.36
C PHE A 3 30.05 20.58 -18.42
N SER A 4 29.22 21.60 -18.63
CA SER A 4 29.47 22.94 -18.09
C SER A 4 28.80 23.20 -16.75
N THR A 5 27.63 22.62 -16.51
CA THR A 5 26.93 22.78 -15.23
C THR A 5 27.67 22.06 -14.10
N PRO A 6 27.93 22.74 -12.96
CA PRO A 6 28.53 22.11 -11.78
C PRO A 6 27.66 20.97 -11.24
N VAL A 7 28.31 19.89 -10.79
CA VAL A 7 27.63 18.77 -10.11
C VAL A 7 28.00 18.78 -8.63
N ALA A 8 26.99 18.83 -7.77
CA ALA A 8 27.12 18.63 -6.33
C ALA A 8 26.79 17.18 -5.98
N PHE A 9 27.70 16.49 -5.32
CA PHE A 9 27.54 15.08 -4.94
C PHE A 9 27.57 14.93 -3.43
N LEU A 10 26.43 14.53 -2.86
CA LEU A 10 26.24 14.34 -1.43
C LEU A 10 26.46 12.87 -1.09
N ILE A 11 27.50 12.58 -0.31
CA ILE A 11 27.93 11.21 0.01
C ILE A 11 28.00 10.99 1.51
N PHE A 12 27.90 9.75 1.97
CA PHE A 12 28.11 9.45 3.39
C PHE A 12 28.96 8.20 3.62
N LYS A 13 28.31 7.04 3.77
CA LYS A 13 28.94 5.81 4.26
C LYS A 13 28.56 4.57 3.45
N ARG A 14 28.17 4.77 2.20
CA ARG A 14 27.72 3.73 1.25
C ARG A 14 28.65 3.69 0.05
N PRO A 15 29.86 3.12 0.18
CA PRO A 15 30.85 3.15 -0.89
C PRO A 15 30.34 2.50 -2.17
N GLU A 16 29.56 1.42 -2.09
CA GLU A 16 29.04 0.73 -3.28
C GLU A 16 28.03 1.57 -4.07
N LEU A 17 27.05 2.17 -3.40
CA LEU A 17 26.05 3.03 -4.04
C LEU A 17 26.71 4.31 -4.57
N THR A 18 27.61 4.91 -3.77
CA THR A 18 28.41 6.06 -4.17
C THR A 18 29.20 5.77 -5.45
N GLN A 19 29.84 4.60 -5.55
CA GLN A 19 30.60 4.21 -6.74
C GLN A 19 29.69 4.09 -7.97
N LYS A 20 28.49 3.53 -7.83
CA LYS A 20 27.52 3.42 -8.94
C LYS A 20 27.13 4.79 -9.49
N VAL A 21 26.78 5.74 -8.60
CA VAL A 21 26.41 7.11 -9.00
C VAL A 21 27.63 7.85 -9.57
N PHE A 22 28.80 7.75 -8.92
CA PHE A 22 30.05 8.35 -9.39
C PHE A 22 30.44 7.87 -10.79
N ASN A 23 30.28 6.59 -11.09
CA ASN A 23 30.56 6.04 -12.42
C ASN A 23 29.70 6.68 -13.52
N VAL A 24 28.49 7.16 -13.21
CA VAL A 24 27.67 7.90 -14.17
C VAL A 24 28.14 9.35 -14.28
N ILE A 25 28.46 10.01 -13.16
CA ILE A 25 29.05 11.36 -13.16
C ILE A 25 30.35 11.39 -14.00
N ALA A 26 31.22 10.38 -13.84
CA ALA A 26 32.47 10.24 -14.57
C ALA A 26 32.28 10.09 -16.08
N LYS A 27 31.15 9.54 -16.55
CA LYS A 27 30.83 9.48 -17.99
C LYS A 27 30.48 10.85 -18.57
N VAL A 28 29.94 11.75 -17.75
CA VAL A 28 29.54 13.10 -18.16
C VAL A 28 30.73 14.08 -18.09
N GLN A 29 31.71 13.78 -17.25
CA GLN A 29 32.94 14.58 -17.09
C GLN A 29 32.63 16.06 -16.82
N PRO A 30 31.93 16.40 -15.72
CA PRO A 30 31.67 17.78 -15.36
C PRO A 30 32.99 18.53 -15.12
N LYS A 31 33.02 19.82 -15.51
CA LYS A 31 34.18 20.69 -15.23
C LYS A 31 34.36 21.02 -13.75
N GLN A 32 33.28 20.98 -12.98
CA GLN A 32 33.29 21.22 -11.54
C GLN A 32 32.49 20.14 -10.81
N LEU A 33 33.12 19.51 -9.82
CA LEU A 33 32.52 18.53 -8.94
C LEU A 33 32.66 18.99 -7.48
N LEU A 34 31.55 19.33 -6.84
CA LEU A 34 31.49 19.76 -5.45
C LEU A 34 31.00 18.60 -4.58
N VAL A 35 31.87 18.06 -3.73
CA VAL A 35 31.53 16.88 -2.92
C VAL A 35 31.33 17.25 -1.46
N VAL A 36 30.17 16.89 -0.93
CA VAL A 36 29.80 17.09 0.47
C VAL A 36 29.72 15.73 1.15
N ALA A 37 30.47 15.53 2.23
CA ALA A 37 30.39 14.30 3.02
C ALA A 37 30.11 14.58 4.50
N ASP A 38 29.27 13.75 5.13
CA ASP A 38 29.12 13.74 6.59
C ASP A 38 30.28 13.02 7.29
N GLY A 39 30.45 13.28 8.59
CA GLY A 39 31.41 12.57 9.44
C GLY A 39 30.86 11.23 9.95
N PRO A 40 31.73 10.30 10.36
CA PRO A 40 31.30 8.99 10.83
C PRO A 40 30.53 9.09 12.16
N PRO A 41 29.43 8.33 12.33
CA PRO A 41 28.64 8.35 13.56
C PRO A 41 29.31 7.56 14.70
N SER A 42 30.28 6.70 14.38
CA SER A 42 31.10 5.94 15.33
C SER A 42 32.41 5.51 14.68
N GLU A 43 33.40 5.10 15.48
CA GLU A 43 34.68 4.57 14.99
C GLU A 43 34.51 3.37 14.04
N LYS A 44 33.52 2.50 14.29
CA LYS A 44 33.24 1.33 13.44
C LYS A 44 32.79 1.70 12.02
N GLU A 45 32.20 2.88 11.87
CA GLU A 45 31.68 3.36 10.58
C GLU A 45 32.67 4.31 9.88
N ALA A 46 33.80 4.61 10.52
CA ALA A 46 34.85 5.49 9.97
C ALA A 46 35.46 4.93 8.69
N GLU A 47 35.68 3.61 8.65
CA GLU A 47 36.23 2.94 7.46
C GLU A 47 35.32 3.10 6.24
N LYS A 48 34.00 2.84 6.38
CA LYS A 48 33.03 3.03 5.30
C LYS A 48 33.01 4.48 4.80
N CYS A 49 33.08 5.46 5.70
CA CYS A 49 33.15 6.88 5.32
C CYS A 49 34.44 7.19 4.55
N GLN A 50 35.58 6.66 4.99
CA GLN A 50 36.87 6.84 4.32
C GLN A 50 36.88 6.20 2.93
N GLN A 51 36.40 4.97 2.80
CA GLN A 51 36.23 4.28 1.51
C GLN A 51 35.34 5.10 0.56
N THR A 52 34.23 5.63 1.08
CA THR A 52 33.30 6.46 0.29
C THR A 52 33.97 7.75 -0.21
N ARG A 53 34.73 8.44 0.65
CA ARG A 53 35.49 9.66 0.27
C ARG A 53 36.60 9.36 -0.74
N ALA A 54 37.25 8.20 -0.64
CA ALA A 54 38.32 7.80 -1.55
C ALA A 54 37.85 7.62 -3.00
N ILE A 55 36.56 7.34 -3.23
CA ILE A 55 35.99 7.23 -4.58
C ILE A 55 36.20 8.51 -5.39
N ILE A 56 36.15 9.67 -4.74
CA ILE A 56 36.33 10.97 -5.39
C ILE A 56 37.76 11.15 -5.93
N GLN A 57 38.74 10.41 -5.42
CA GLN A 57 40.12 10.43 -5.93
C GLN A 57 40.26 9.74 -7.29
N GLN A 58 39.22 9.02 -7.75
CA GLN A 58 39.19 8.36 -9.05
C GLN A 58 38.88 9.31 -10.21
N VAL A 59 38.69 10.62 -9.95
CA VAL A 59 38.50 11.62 -11.01
C VAL A 59 39.75 11.66 -11.88
N ASP A 60 39.61 11.23 -13.13
CA ASP A 60 40.69 11.10 -14.12
C ASP A 60 40.50 12.01 -15.35
N TRP A 61 39.55 12.94 -15.28
CA TRP A 61 39.27 13.95 -16.31
C TRP A 61 39.57 15.38 -15.81
N ASP A 62 39.59 16.35 -16.74
CA ASP A 62 39.81 17.77 -16.43
C ASP A 62 38.62 18.34 -15.62
N CYS A 63 38.75 18.30 -14.30
CA CYS A 63 37.71 18.64 -13.33
C CYS A 63 38.31 19.38 -12.14
N GLU A 64 37.73 20.52 -11.80
CA GLU A 64 37.95 21.16 -10.51
C GLU A 64 37.10 20.43 -9.45
N VAL A 65 37.76 19.70 -8.57
CA VAL A 65 37.12 18.98 -7.46
C VAL A 65 37.23 19.80 -6.18
N LEU A 66 36.09 20.25 -5.66
CA LEU A 66 35.99 20.95 -4.38
C LEU A 66 35.35 20.01 -3.36
N THR A 67 35.94 19.90 -2.17
CA THR A 67 35.42 19.02 -1.12
C THR A 67 35.05 19.78 0.15
N ASN A 68 33.94 19.37 0.76
CA ASN A 68 33.50 19.82 2.07
C ASN A 68 33.18 18.56 2.89
N PHE A 69 34.17 18.04 3.59
CA PHE A 69 34.01 16.83 4.43
C PHE A 69 33.92 17.24 5.90
N SER A 70 32.90 16.75 6.58
CA SER A 70 32.76 16.95 8.03
C SER A 70 33.51 15.85 8.78
N ASP A 71 34.23 16.21 9.84
CA ASP A 71 34.82 15.23 10.76
C ASP A 71 33.80 14.70 11.77
N GLN A 72 32.73 15.45 12.01
CA GLN A 72 31.64 15.09 12.93
C GLN A 72 30.40 14.67 12.16
N ASN A 73 29.65 13.70 12.69
CA ASN A 73 28.34 13.35 12.15
C ASN A 73 27.31 14.42 12.51
N LEU A 74 26.84 15.18 11.52
CA LEU A 74 25.84 16.23 11.69
C LEU A 74 24.41 15.71 11.44
N GLY A 75 24.29 14.57 10.77
CA GLY A 75 23.02 13.96 10.39
C GLY A 75 22.39 14.62 9.16
N CYS A 76 21.45 13.91 8.53
CA CYS A 76 20.88 14.28 7.22
C CYS A 76 20.39 15.74 7.16
N LYS A 77 19.48 16.15 8.06
CA LYS A 77 18.91 17.51 8.07
C LYS A 77 19.96 18.61 8.05
N LYS A 78 20.92 18.56 8.99
CA LYS A 78 21.93 19.62 9.14
C LYS A 78 23.04 19.50 8.11
N ARG A 79 23.46 18.28 7.79
CA ARG A 79 24.59 18.06 6.89
C ARG A 79 24.25 18.46 5.46
N VAL A 80 23.09 18.03 4.96
CA VAL A 80 22.67 18.36 3.59
C VAL A 80 22.45 19.87 3.46
N SER A 81 21.73 20.50 4.41
CA SER A 81 21.50 21.94 4.36
C SER A 81 22.79 22.77 4.40
N SER A 82 23.72 22.44 5.30
CA SER A 82 25.00 23.15 5.42
C SER A 82 25.90 22.91 4.21
N GLY A 83 25.87 21.69 3.66
CA GLY A 83 26.55 21.33 2.43
C GLY A 83 26.05 22.12 1.23
N LEU A 84 24.73 22.21 1.04
CA LEU A 84 24.13 22.98 -0.05
C LEU A 84 24.36 24.49 0.11
N ASN A 85 24.34 25.03 1.33
CA ASN A 85 24.76 26.41 1.58
C ASN A 85 26.21 26.65 1.12
N TRP A 86 27.11 25.71 1.39
CA TRP A 86 28.48 25.78 0.90
C TRP A 86 28.53 25.66 -0.63
N VAL A 87 27.86 24.69 -1.25
CA VAL A 87 27.79 24.55 -2.71
C VAL A 87 27.37 25.87 -3.37
N PHE A 88 26.25 26.46 -2.93
CA PHE A 88 25.75 27.70 -3.52
C PHE A 88 26.53 28.95 -3.09
N SER A 89 27.48 28.86 -2.17
CA SER A 89 28.49 29.93 -2.00
C SER A 89 29.60 29.88 -3.05
N GLN A 90 29.77 28.74 -3.73
CA GLN A 90 30.77 28.55 -4.79
C GLN A 90 30.18 28.81 -6.17
N VAL A 91 28.96 28.32 -6.44
CA VAL A 91 28.36 28.32 -7.78
C VAL A 91 26.97 28.96 -7.82
N GLU A 92 26.57 29.46 -8.99
CA GLU A 92 25.24 30.09 -9.21
C GLU A 92 24.14 29.06 -9.43
N GLU A 93 24.49 27.86 -9.88
CA GLU A 93 23.58 26.74 -10.12
C GLU A 93 24.34 25.42 -10.00
N ALA A 94 23.62 24.35 -9.68
CA ALA A 94 24.19 23.02 -9.59
C ALA A 94 23.15 21.94 -9.88
N ILE A 95 23.62 20.81 -10.42
CA ILE A 95 22.90 19.52 -10.37
C ILE A 95 23.31 18.82 -9.09
N ILE A 96 22.35 18.44 -8.26
CA ILE A 96 22.53 17.80 -6.97
C ILE A 96 22.15 16.31 -7.07
N LEU A 97 23.08 15.44 -6.70
CA LEU A 97 22.90 14.00 -6.60
C LEU A 97 23.27 13.52 -5.19
N GLU A 98 22.49 12.58 -4.66
CA GLU A 98 22.82 11.82 -3.44
C GLU A 98 23.45 10.48 -3.81
N ASP A 99 24.11 9.83 -2.85
CA ASP A 99 24.80 8.54 -3.05
C ASP A 99 23.90 7.40 -3.53
N ASP A 100 22.58 7.55 -3.40
CA ASP A 100 21.57 6.57 -3.81
C ASP A 100 20.67 7.04 -4.97
N CYS A 101 20.94 8.20 -5.55
CA CYS A 101 20.22 8.71 -6.72
C CYS A 101 21.02 8.38 -7.98
N LEU A 102 20.65 7.30 -8.68
CA LEU A 102 21.31 6.85 -9.91
C LEU A 102 20.64 7.49 -11.14
N PRO A 103 21.29 8.46 -11.82
CA PRO A 103 20.70 9.13 -12.96
C PRO A 103 20.91 8.36 -14.27
N ASP A 104 19.97 8.51 -15.19
CA ASP A 104 20.22 8.29 -16.62
C ASP A 104 21.15 9.39 -17.16
N LEU A 105 21.94 9.12 -18.21
CA LEU A 105 22.85 10.12 -18.79
C LEU A 105 22.12 11.35 -19.32
N SER A 106 20.89 11.20 -19.81
CA SER A 106 20.08 12.32 -20.31
C SER A 106 19.62 13.28 -19.20
N PHE A 107 19.64 12.87 -17.94
CA PHE A 107 19.32 13.74 -16.79
C PHE A 107 20.21 15.00 -16.76
N PHE A 108 21.49 14.85 -17.07
CA PHE A 108 22.44 15.97 -17.03
C PHE A 108 22.13 17.02 -18.10
N GLN A 109 21.88 16.57 -19.34
CA GLN A 109 21.48 17.48 -20.42
C GLN A 109 20.11 18.10 -20.16
N PHE A 110 19.17 17.34 -19.59
CA PHE A 110 17.86 17.84 -19.18
C PHE A 110 18.01 19.00 -18.18
N CYS A 111 18.80 18.81 -17.13
CA CYS A 111 19.05 19.86 -16.13
C CYS A 111 19.83 21.05 -16.70
N GLU A 112 20.94 20.84 -17.43
CA GLU A 112 21.73 21.95 -18.00
C GLU A 112 20.87 22.83 -18.92
N THR A 113 20.07 22.20 -19.78
CA THR A 113 19.20 22.94 -20.72
C THR A 113 18.13 23.73 -19.97
N LEU A 114 17.50 23.15 -18.95
CA LEU A 114 16.43 23.82 -18.21
C LEU A 114 16.94 24.84 -17.20
N LEU A 115 18.14 24.64 -16.64
CA LEU A 115 18.83 25.62 -15.80
C LEU A 115 19.10 26.89 -16.60
N ASP A 116 19.55 26.74 -17.84
CA ASP A 116 19.76 27.87 -18.73
C ASP A 116 18.44 28.50 -19.18
N TYR A 117 17.47 27.68 -19.63
CA TYR A 117 16.19 28.17 -20.14
C TYR A 117 15.37 28.95 -19.10
N TYR A 118 15.35 28.49 -17.84
CA TYR A 118 14.62 29.14 -16.75
C TYR A 118 15.51 29.98 -15.83
N ARG A 119 16.72 30.31 -16.25
CA ARG A 119 17.71 31.06 -15.44
C ARG A 119 17.13 32.31 -14.79
N HIS A 120 16.28 33.04 -15.51
CA HIS A 120 15.69 34.30 -15.07
C HIS A 120 14.18 34.20 -14.74
N ASP A 121 13.58 33.01 -14.84
CA ASP A 121 12.18 32.82 -14.47
C ASP A 121 12.07 32.45 -12.98
N GLU A 122 11.83 33.46 -12.15
CA GLU A 122 11.74 33.31 -10.69
C GLU A 122 10.54 32.48 -10.22
N ARG A 123 9.58 32.19 -11.12
CA ARG A 123 8.51 31.25 -10.80
C ARG A 123 9.02 29.82 -10.68
N ILE A 124 10.17 29.50 -11.28
CA ILE A 124 10.75 28.15 -11.26
C ILE A 124 11.85 28.08 -10.20
N MET A 125 11.67 27.18 -9.25
CA MET A 125 12.56 27.00 -8.09
C MET A 125 13.46 25.77 -8.23
N GLN A 126 13.01 24.74 -8.92
CA GLN A 126 13.71 23.46 -9.02
C GLN A 126 13.40 22.75 -10.33
N ILE A 127 14.38 21.99 -10.81
CA ILE A 127 14.24 20.96 -11.84
C ILE A 127 14.46 19.62 -11.16
N SER A 128 13.48 18.73 -11.22
CA SER A 128 13.52 17.39 -10.65
C SER A 128 13.99 16.37 -11.68
N GLY A 129 14.57 15.27 -11.24
CA GLY A 129 14.96 14.12 -12.06
C GLY A 129 14.00 12.94 -11.96
N ASN A 130 13.08 12.93 -10.99
CA ASN A 130 12.20 11.80 -10.76
C ASN A 130 10.74 12.09 -11.14
N ASN A 131 10.05 11.03 -11.55
CA ASN A 131 8.64 11.05 -11.93
C ASN A 131 7.91 9.88 -11.23
N PHE A 132 6.89 10.23 -10.45
CA PHE A 132 6.10 9.27 -9.67
C PHE A 132 4.72 8.97 -10.26
N GLN A 133 4.52 9.24 -11.54
CA GLN A 133 3.29 8.93 -12.27
C GLN A 133 3.22 7.46 -12.71
N LEU A 134 4.20 6.62 -12.31
CA LEU A 134 4.27 5.18 -12.56
C LEU A 134 4.11 4.79 -14.05
N GLY A 135 4.72 5.58 -14.94
CA GLY A 135 4.67 5.37 -16.39
C GLY A 135 3.45 5.97 -17.09
N GLN A 136 2.59 6.68 -16.36
CA GLN A 136 1.50 7.48 -16.95
C GLN A 136 2.06 8.83 -17.40
N SER A 137 2.03 9.08 -18.72
CA SER A 137 2.33 10.40 -19.27
C SER A 137 1.18 11.36 -18.94
N ARG A 138 1.51 12.52 -18.40
CA ARG A 138 0.53 13.55 -17.99
C ARG A 138 0.53 14.75 -18.93
N THR A 139 1.37 14.71 -19.95
CA THR A 139 1.60 15.83 -20.84
C THR A 139 2.14 15.36 -22.17
N GLN A 140 1.88 16.13 -23.23
CA GLN A 140 2.50 15.91 -24.53
C GLN A 140 3.90 16.54 -24.66
N TYR A 141 4.39 17.19 -23.59
CA TYR A 141 5.68 17.88 -23.49
C TYR A 141 6.69 16.99 -22.78
N SER A 142 7.98 17.33 -22.81
CA SER A 142 9.01 16.52 -22.15
C SER A 142 9.00 16.64 -20.62
N TYR A 143 8.30 17.65 -20.11
CA TYR A 143 8.16 17.93 -18.68
C TYR A 143 6.87 18.72 -18.42
N TYR A 144 6.46 18.76 -17.16
CA TYR A 144 5.34 19.56 -16.67
C TYR A 144 5.76 20.31 -15.39
N PHE A 145 4.90 21.22 -14.92
CA PHE A 145 5.14 21.93 -13.67
C PHE A 145 4.30 21.34 -12.55
N SER A 146 4.90 21.23 -11.38
CA SER A 146 4.27 20.71 -10.17
C SER A 146 4.51 21.65 -9.00
N LYS A 147 3.59 21.64 -8.04
CA LYS A 147 3.85 22.23 -6.71
C LYS A 147 4.79 21.36 -5.87
N TYR A 148 5.09 20.13 -6.27
CA TYR A 148 5.87 19.16 -5.49
C TYR A 148 7.36 19.12 -5.88
N PRO A 149 8.29 19.59 -5.04
CA PRO A 149 9.73 19.44 -5.27
C PRO A 149 10.20 18.03 -4.95
N HIS A 150 10.15 17.13 -5.92
CA HIS A 150 10.75 15.81 -5.76
C HIS A 150 12.29 15.87 -5.89
N ILE A 151 13.00 15.39 -4.86
CA ILE A 151 14.44 15.65 -4.67
C ILE A 151 15.37 14.48 -5.03
N TRP A 152 14.89 13.42 -5.70
CA TRP A 152 15.80 12.34 -6.13
C TRP A 152 16.51 12.72 -7.41
N GLY A 153 17.71 13.27 -7.25
CA GLY A 153 18.46 13.92 -8.32
C GLY A 153 17.71 15.14 -8.82
N TRP A 154 18.26 16.33 -8.62
CA TRP A 154 17.57 17.57 -8.94
C TRP A 154 18.58 18.66 -9.28
N ALA A 155 18.11 19.81 -9.74
CA ALA A 155 18.92 20.97 -10.00
C ALA A 155 18.20 22.24 -9.55
N THR A 156 18.99 23.22 -9.13
CA THR A 156 18.46 24.54 -8.75
C THR A 156 19.54 25.61 -8.88
N TRP A 157 19.15 26.85 -8.65
CA TRP A 157 19.99 28.03 -8.65
C TRP A 157 20.20 28.55 -7.23
N ARG A 158 21.33 29.23 -7.01
CA ARG A 158 21.57 30.05 -5.82
C ARG A 158 20.42 31.03 -5.57
N ARG A 159 19.85 31.62 -6.64
CA ARG A 159 18.71 32.54 -6.54
C ARG A 159 17.46 31.92 -5.91
N ALA A 160 17.28 30.61 -6.03
CA ALA A 160 16.18 29.89 -5.40
C ALA A 160 16.59 29.38 -4.01
N TRP A 161 17.78 28.80 -3.90
CA TRP A 161 18.29 28.26 -2.64
C TRP A 161 18.48 29.30 -1.53
N GLN A 162 18.77 30.57 -1.87
CA GLN A 162 18.91 31.65 -0.87
C GLN A 162 17.67 31.86 0.00
N HIS A 163 16.49 31.39 -0.43
CA HIS A 163 15.25 31.45 0.34
C HIS A 163 15.13 30.33 1.38
N TYR A 164 15.94 29.28 1.29
CA TYR A 164 15.86 28.11 2.16
C TYR A 164 16.11 28.47 3.62
N ASP A 165 15.15 28.13 4.47
CA ASP A 165 15.24 28.30 5.91
C ASP A 165 14.95 26.98 6.63
N VAL A 166 16.02 26.32 7.08
CA VAL A 166 15.96 25.05 7.83
C VAL A 166 15.17 25.16 9.15
N THR A 167 15.01 26.37 9.69
CA THR A 167 14.26 26.63 10.93
C THR A 167 12.78 26.84 10.67
N MET A 168 12.39 27.07 9.41
CA MET A 168 11.02 27.39 9.00
C MET A 168 10.41 28.53 9.84
N LYS A 169 11.16 29.62 10.10
CA LYS A 169 10.77 30.66 11.08
C LYS A 169 9.42 31.34 10.78
N HIS A 170 8.99 31.33 9.52
CA HIS A 170 7.72 31.91 9.07
C HIS A 170 6.54 30.93 9.10
N TRP A 171 6.77 29.64 9.41
CA TRP A 171 5.71 28.63 9.44
C TRP A 171 4.55 28.99 10.38
N PRO A 172 4.77 29.48 11.62
CA PRO A 172 3.66 29.84 12.52
C PRO A 172 2.71 30.88 11.91
N GLU A 173 3.26 31.92 11.28
CA GLU A 173 2.48 32.98 10.63
C GLU A 173 1.76 32.46 9.39
N PHE A 174 2.45 31.70 8.54
CA PHE A 174 1.89 31.09 7.33
C PHE A 174 0.69 30.20 7.65
N ARG A 175 0.83 29.34 8.67
CA ARG A 175 -0.23 28.48 9.19
C ARG A 175 -1.38 29.28 9.77
N GLN A 176 -1.11 30.27 10.63
CA GLN A 176 -2.16 31.08 11.27
C GLN A 176 -3.01 31.85 10.26
N ARG A 177 -2.40 32.31 9.16
CA ARG A 177 -3.09 33.01 8.07
C ARG A 177 -3.83 32.08 7.10
N GLY A 178 -3.85 30.77 7.34
CA GLY A 178 -4.55 29.79 6.49
C GLY A 178 -3.98 29.68 5.07
N GLN A 179 -2.70 30.03 4.87
CA GLN A 179 -2.08 30.13 3.54
C GLN A 179 -1.91 28.76 2.83
N MET A 180 -2.02 27.65 3.57
CA MET A 180 -2.05 26.30 3.00
C MET A 180 -3.14 26.14 1.94
N SER A 181 -4.28 26.83 2.10
CA SER A 181 -5.39 26.79 1.14
C SER A 181 -5.05 27.41 -0.23
N ALA A 182 -4.06 28.30 -0.29
CA ALA A 182 -3.59 28.89 -1.54
C ALA A 182 -2.70 27.93 -2.34
N VAL A 183 -2.07 26.96 -1.67
CA VAL A 183 -1.18 25.96 -2.27
C VAL A 183 -1.93 24.67 -2.57
N PHE A 184 -2.82 24.25 -1.67
CA PHE A 184 -3.53 22.98 -1.72
C PHE A 184 -5.04 23.23 -1.66
N PRO A 185 -5.78 23.09 -2.77
CA PRO A 185 -7.23 23.27 -2.76
C PRO A 185 -7.97 22.17 -1.99
N ASN A 186 -7.41 20.96 -1.95
CA ASN A 186 -8.01 19.81 -1.28
C ASN A 186 -7.81 19.89 0.25
N PRO A 187 -8.87 19.86 1.07
CA PRO A 187 -8.77 19.94 2.53
C PRO A 187 -7.98 18.79 3.20
N GLU A 188 -8.01 17.59 2.65
CA GLU A 188 -7.27 16.43 3.18
C GLU A 188 -5.77 16.57 2.91
N GLU A 189 -5.42 16.99 1.69
CA GLU A 189 -4.04 17.33 1.30
C GLU A 189 -3.50 18.50 2.16
N GLN A 190 -4.32 19.52 2.42
CA GLN A 190 -3.99 20.60 3.36
C GLN A 190 -3.71 20.08 4.77
N ALA A 191 -4.60 19.23 5.31
CA ALA A 191 -4.45 18.68 6.66
C ALA A 191 -3.19 17.81 6.77
N TYR A 192 -2.93 16.96 5.78
CA TYR A 192 -1.75 16.13 5.69
C TYR A 192 -0.47 16.98 5.71
N TRP A 193 -0.34 17.94 4.79
CA TRP A 193 0.86 18.76 4.72
C TRP A 193 1.02 19.69 5.91
N THR A 194 -0.08 20.20 6.47
CA THR A 194 -0.03 20.99 7.71
C THR A 194 0.55 20.17 8.86
N ASN A 195 0.16 18.90 8.99
CA ASN A 195 0.71 18.00 10.00
C ASN A 195 2.20 17.70 9.74
N VAL A 196 2.59 17.40 8.50
CA VAL A 196 4.00 17.14 8.14
C VAL A 196 4.88 18.36 8.45
N LEU A 197 4.45 19.56 8.05
CA LEU A 197 5.19 20.79 8.29
C LEU A 197 5.24 21.16 9.78
N GLU A 198 4.16 20.94 10.53
CA GLU A 198 4.15 21.15 11.97
C GLU A 198 5.16 20.27 12.69
N ARG A 199 5.16 18.97 12.39
CA ARG A 199 6.09 18.01 12.97
C ARG A 199 7.54 18.29 12.57
N THR A 200 7.76 18.78 11.34
CA THR A 200 9.08 19.22 10.88
C THR A 200 9.56 20.46 11.64
N TYR A 201 8.67 21.45 11.85
CA TYR A 201 8.94 22.67 12.60
C TYR A 201 9.24 22.38 14.08
N GLN A 202 8.48 21.47 14.70
CA GLN A 202 8.68 21.04 16.09
C GLN A 202 9.93 20.16 16.27
N GLY A 203 10.57 19.73 15.17
CA GLY A 203 11.79 18.92 15.19
C GLY A 203 11.56 17.42 15.35
N GLU A 204 10.32 16.95 15.26
CA GLU A 204 9.98 15.52 15.28
C GLU A 204 10.45 14.81 14.01
N ILE A 205 10.45 15.53 12.89
CA ILE A 205 10.93 15.03 11.60
C ILE A 205 12.30 15.64 11.31
N ASN A 206 13.32 14.78 11.18
CA ASN A 206 14.72 15.17 11.06
C ASN A 206 15.26 15.03 9.63
N THR A 207 14.60 15.69 8.67
CA THR A 207 15.04 15.81 7.27
C THR A 207 15.04 17.28 6.82
N TRP A 208 15.70 17.56 5.70
CA TRP A 208 15.88 18.90 5.13
C TRP A 208 14.86 19.22 4.01
N ASP A 209 14.38 18.20 3.31
CA ASP A 209 13.56 18.30 2.09
C ASP A 209 12.17 18.89 2.34
N PHE A 210 11.51 18.58 3.46
CA PHE A 210 10.23 19.22 3.79
C PHE A 210 10.34 20.73 4.01
N ALA A 211 11.46 21.20 4.58
CA ALA A 211 11.71 22.64 4.72
C ALA A 211 11.96 23.30 3.36
N TRP A 212 12.55 22.57 2.41
CA TRP A 212 12.71 23.04 1.03
C TRP A 212 11.37 23.07 0.27
N GLY A 213 10.53 22.05 0.45
CA GLY A 213 9.15 22.04 -0.03
C GLY A 213 8.35 23.25 0.45
N TYR A 214 8.39 23.49 1.76
CA TYR A 214 7.79 24.68 2.35
C TYR A 214 8.37 25.99 1.80
N THR A 215 9.69 26.05 1.58
CA THR A 215 10.34 27.22 0.97
C THR A 215 9.79 27.52 -0.42
N CYS A 216 9.64 26.49 -1.27
CA CYS A 216 9.05 26.63 -2.59
C CYS A 216 7.62 27.19 -2.51
N TRP A 217 6.79 26.63 -1.63
CA TRP A 217 5.41 27.09 -1.44
C TRP A 217 5.30 28.51 -0.88
N LEU A 218 6.18 28.86 0.07
CA LEU A 218 6.24 30.20 0.64
C LEU A 218 6.57 31.27 -0.40
N GLN A 219 7.33 30.91 -1.44
CA GLN A 219 7.65 31.78 -2.58
C GLN A 219 6.65 31.66 -3.75
N ASN A 220 5.58 30.87 -3.60
CA ASN A 220 4.66 30.52 -4.69
C ASN A 220 5.40 29.96 -5.93
N GLY A 221 6.47 29.21 -5.68
CA GLY A 221 7.37 28.67 -6.68
C GLY A 221 6.93 27.30 -7.19
N LEU A 222 7.19 27.06 -8.48
CA LEU A 222 6.92 25.82 -9.19
C LEU A 222 8.19 25.02 -9.41
N THR A 223 8.00 23.74 -9.63
CA THR A 223 9.07 22.79 -9.94
C THR A 223 8.82 22.12 -11.27
N VAL A 224 9.88 21.89 -12.04
CA VAL A 224 9.83 21.15 -13.30
C VAL A 224 10.01 19.67 -13.01
N LEU A 225 9.07 18.84 -13.44
CA LEU A 225 9.15 17.37 -13.37
C LEU A 225 9.19 16.79 -14.79
N PRO A 226 10.14 15.89 -15.10
CA PRO A 226 10.18 15.21 -16.39
C PRO A 226 8.94 14.34 -16.57
N ASP A 227 8.45 14.17 -17.81
CA ASP A 227 7.30 13.28 -18.10
C ASP A 227 7.68 11.78 -18.05
N VAL A 228 8.97 11.49 -17.84
CA VAL A 228 9.51 10.15 -17.58
C VAL A 228 10.43 10.18 -16.37
N ASN A 229 10.74 9.04 -15.78
CA ASN A 229 11.67 8.98 -14.66
C ASN A 229 13.12 9.02 -15.15
N LEU A 230 13.91 10.05 -14.80
CA LEU A 230 15.32 10.19 -15.19
C LEU A 230 16.28 9.72 -14.11
N VAL A 231 15.82 9.57 -12.87
CA VAL A 231 16.65 9.17 -11.73
C VAL A 231 15.96 8.05 -10.96
N THR A 232 16.68 6.95 -10.73
CA THR A 232 16.20 5.84 -9.90
C THR A 232 16.84 5.90 -8.52
N ASN A 233 16.04 5.69 -7.47
CA ASN A 233 16.55 5.61 -6.11
C ASN A 233 16.89 4.16 -5.77
N ILE A 234 18.18 3.90 -5.59
CA ILE A 234 18.75 2.57 -5.30
C ILE A 234 19.13 2.39 -3.83
N GLY A 235 18.69 3.30 -2.96
CA GLY A 235 19.06 3.40 -1.54
C GLY A 235 18.11 2.69 -0.58
N PHE A 236 17.02 2.12 -1.09
CA PHE A 236 16.07 1.34 -0.31
C PHE A 236 16.73 0.03 0.15
N GLY A 237 16.65 -0.25 1.45
CA GLY A 237 17.24 -1.46 2.03
C GLY A 237 17.67 -1.30 3.48
N VAL A 238 18.31 -2.33 4.03
CA VAL A 238 18.68 -2.38 5.46
C VAL A 238 19.64 -1.27 5.89
N GLU A 239 20.48 -0.78 4.97
CA GLU A 239 21.41 0.34 5.21
C GLU A 239 20.77 1.73 4.98
N ALA A 240 19.45 1.78 4.72
CA ALA A 240 18.67 3.01 4.60
C ALA A 240 18.60 3.79 5.92
N THR A 241 18.82 5.11 5.90
CA THR A 241 18.57 5.96 7.08
C THR A 241 17.06 6.12 7.32
N PHE A 242 16.27 6.31 6.25
CA PHE A 242 14.82 6.56 6.33
C PHE A 242 13.95 5.60 5.50
N THR A 243 14.52 4.84 4.56
CA THR A 243 13.80 4.04 3.55
C THR A 243 14.07 2.53 3.66
N LYS A 244 13.85 1.96 4.86
CA LYS A 244 14.22 0.55 5.17
C LYS A 244 13.26 -0.53 4.67
N LEU A 245 12.09 -0.15 4.14
CA LEU A 245 11.04 -1.06 3.67
C LEU A 245 11.00 -1.12 2.14
N ASN A 246 10.54 -2.26 1.58
CA ASN A 246 10.20 -2.36 0.16
C ASN A 246 9.09 -1.34 -0.16
N HIS A 247 9.43 -0.38 -1.02
CA HIS A 247 8.57 0.74 -1.32
C HIS A 247 8.23 0.75 -2.82
N PRO A 248 6.97 1.02 -3.23
CA PRO A 248 6.58 0.99 -4.65
C PRO A 248 7.37 1.95 -5.56
N LEU A 249 7.94 3.02 -4.98
CA LEU A 249 8.79 3.98 -5.70
C LEU A 249 10.29 3.62 -5.67
N ALA A 250 10.69 2.54 -5.00
CA ALA A 250 12.07 2.08 -4.99
C ALA A 250 12.45 1.53 -6.37
N ASN A 251 13.67 1.82 -6.83
CA ASN A 251 14.23 1.25 -8.05
C ASN A 251 13.36 1.45 -9.31
N LEU A 252 12.58 2.54 -9.39
CA LEU A 252 11.80 2.84 -10.60
C LEU A 252 12.73 2.93 -11.82
N PRO A 253 12.42 2.24 -12.92
CA PRO A 253 13.30 2.23 -14.09
C PRO A 253 13.44 3.64 -14.66
N THR A 254 14.63 3.97 -15.14
CA THR A 254 14.88 5.22 -15.83
C THR A 254 14.53 5.11 -17.31
N GLN A 255 14.18 6.24 -17.93
CA GLN A 255 13.94 6.36 -19.36
C GLN A 255 14.56 7.66 -19.87
N ALA A 256 15.36 7.57 -20.93
CA ALA A 256 16.10 8.71 -21.46
C ALA A 256 15.20 9.73 -22.18
N ILE A 257 15.57 11.01 -22.11
CA ILE A 257 15.00 12.10 -22.92
C ILE A 257 16.09 12.71 -23.81
N HIS A 258 15.95 12.59 -25.13
CA HIS A 258 16.94 13.13 -26.07
C HIS A 258 16.59 14.49 -26.68
N THR A 259 15.29 14.83 -26.74
CA THR A 259 14.82 16.09 -27.32
C THR A 259 13.78 16.70 -26.41
N LEU A 260 13.99 17.96 -26.03
CA LEU A 260 13.06 18.69 -25.18
C LEU A 260 11.96 19.36 -26.00
N LYS A 261 10.71 19.06 -25.65
CA LYS A 261 9.52 19.75 -26.11
C LYS A 261 9.00 20.58 -24.94
N HIS A 262 9.17 21.89 -25.03
CA HIS A 262 8.79 22.82 -23.96
C HIS A 262 7.26 23.06 -23.94
N PRO A 263 6.61 23.08 -22.76
CA PRO A 263 5.26 23.58 -22.62
C PRO A 263 5.20 25.09 -22.92
N PRO A 264 4.17 25.60 -23.61
CA PRO A 264 4.04 27.02 -23.96
C PRO A 264 3.50 27.88 -22.81
N PHE A 265 3.22 27.27 -21.65
CA PHE A 265 2.66 27.91 -20.47
C PHE A 265 3.39 27.41 -19.23
N VAL A 266 3.35 28.20 -18.15
CA VAL A 266 3.95 27.87 -16.84
C VAL A 266 2.83 27.85 -15.82
N ILE A 267 2.13 26.71 -15.76
CA ILE A 267 1.04 26.43 -14.83
C ILE A 267 1.19 25.01 -14.31
N VAL A 268 0.71 24.77 -13.09
CA VAL A 268 0.67 23.44 -12.47
C VAL A 268 -0.12 22.48 -13.35
N ASN A 269 0.33 21.23 -13.42
CA ASN A 269 -0.44 20.13 -13.96
C ASN A 269 -1.30 19.50 -12.84
N ASP A 270 -2.55 19.95 -12.73
CA ASP A 270 -3.46 19.54 -11.66
C ASP A 270 -3.72 18.03 -11.64
N GLU A 271 -3.76 17.38 -12.81
CA GLU A 271 -3.97 15.93 -12.92
C GLU A 271 -2.76 15.16 -12.35
N ALA A 272 -1.55 15.57 -12.72
CA ALA A 272 -0.32 14.96 -12.22
C ALA A 272 -0.18 15.17 -10.70
N ASP A 273 -0.48 16.37 -10.21
CA ASP A 273 -0.37 16.71 -8.79
C ASP A 273 -1.45 16.02 -7.95
N ALA A 274 -2.68 15.87 -8.47
CA ALA A 274 -3.74 15.10 -7.81
C ALA A 274 -3.34 13.63 -7.67
N TYR A 275 -2.75 13.04 -8.72
CA TYR A 275 -2.24 11.67 -8.67
C TYR A 275 -1.12 11.54 -7.63
N THR A 276 -0.12 12.43 -7.65
CA THR A 276 0.96 12.42 -6.67
C THR A 276 0.41 12.55 -5.24
N SER A 277 -0.50 13.50 -5.01
CA SER A 277 -1.16 13.69 -3.71
C SER A 277 -1.78 12.39 -3.20
N GLN A 278 -2.61 11.74 -4.02
CA GLN A 278 -3.33 10.54 -3.63
C GLN A 278 -2.40 9.36 -3.37
N TYR A 279 -1.52 9.05 -4.32
CA TYR A 279 -0.82 7.77 -4.35
C TYR A 279 0.57 7.82 -3.71
N VAL A 280 1.22 8.98 -3.70
CA VAL A 280 2.55 9.15 -3.07
C VAL A 280 2.41 9.60 -1.62
N PHE A 281 1.46 10.48 -1.31
CA PHE A 281 1.38 11.09 0.02
C PHE A 281 0.21 10.55 0.88
N LEU A 282 -1.04 10.76 0.47
CA LEU A 282 -2.22 10.46 1.29
C LEU A 282 -2.40 8.96 1.55
N ASN A 283 -2.29 8.11 0.53
CA ASN A 283 -2.40 6.66 0.70
C ASN A 283 -1.30 6.10 1.61
N GLN A 284 -0.07 6.61 1.50
CA GLN A 284 1.03 6.18 2.38
C GLN A 284 0.83 6.61 3.83
N ALA A 285 0.27 7.80 4.05
CA ALA A 285 -0.08 8.28 5.39
C ALA A 285 -1.10 7.36 6.06
N ASN A 286 -2.12 6.92 5.31
CA ASN A 286 -3.13 5.99 5.79
C ASN A 286 -2.53 4.62 6.11
N ILE A 287 -1.64 4.10 5.27
CA ILE A 287 -0.93 2.82 5.55
C ILE A 287 -0.09 2.93 6.82
N TYR A 288 0.69 4.01 6.98
CA TYR A 288 1.51 4.21 8.18
C TYR A 288 0.66 4.38 9.44
N TYR A 289 -0.45 5.12 9.35
CA TYR A 289 -1.40 5.27 10.44
C TYR A 289 -1.98 3.91 10.86
N GLN A 290 -2.43 3.10 9.89
CA GLN A 290 -2.93 1.74 10.14
C GLN A 290 -1.86 0.85 10.76
N GLN A 291 -0.60 0.90 10.28
CA GLN A 291 0.52 0.16 10.86
C GLN A 291 0.79 0.57 12.32
N SER A 292 0.69 1.88 12.62
CA SER A 292 0.86 2.38 13.99
C SER A 292 -0.24 1.92 14.94
N GLU A 293 -1.50 1.90 14.47
CA GLU A 293 -2.64 1.38 15.23
C GLU A 293 -2.55 -0.13 15.42
N ILE A 294 -2.09 -0.88 14.40
CA ILE A 294 -1.79 -2.31 14.52
C ILE A 294 -0.70 -2.54 15.57
N ALA A 295 0.39 -1.76 15.57
CA ALA A 295 1.46 -1.88 16.55
C ALA A 295 0.97 -1.60 17.98
N LYS A 296 0.10 -0.59 18.15
CA LYS A 296 -0.53 -0.29 19.43
C LYS A 296 -1.43 -1.43 19.92
N LYS A 297 -2.30 -1.95 19.05
CA LYS A 297 -3.15 -3.11 19.36
C LYS A 297 -2.35 -4.37 19.69
N ARG A 298 -1.22 -4.62 19.01
CA ARG A 298 -0.29 -5.71 19.34
C ARG A 298 0.21 -5.60 20.78
N LYS A 299 0.62 -4.40 21.21
CA LYS A 299 1.06 -4.15 22.58
C LYS A 299 -0.06 -4.39 23.61
N GLU A 300 -1.29 -4.02 23.27
CA GLU A 300 -2.46 -4.31 24.12
C GLU A 300 -2.74 -5.82 24.22
N ILE A 301 -2.62 -6.55 23.10
CA ILE A 301 -2.77 -8.02 23.06
C ILE A 301 -1.67 -8.72 23.86
N GLU A 302 -0.41 -8.27 23.77
CA GLU A 302 0.70 -8.80 24.57
C GLU A 302 0.43 -8.64 26.08
N GLN A 303 -0.05 -7.46 26.49
CA GLN A 303 -0.41 -7.19 27.89
C GLN A 303 -1.57 -8.08 28.36
N ALA A 304 -2.63 -8.21 27.56
CA ALA A 304 -3.76 -9.09 27.88
C ALA A 304 -3.33 -10.55 27.97
N SER A 305 -2.47 -11.00 27.06
CA SER A 305 -1.93 -12.37 27.05
C SER A 305 -1.08 -12.65 28.30
N ALA A 306 -0.28 -11.68 28.76
CA ALA A 306 0.50 -11.80 29.99
C ALA A 306 -0.40 -11.91 31.23
N GLN A 307 -1.48 -11.12 31.31
CA GLN A 307 -2.45 -11.21 32.40
C GLN A 307 -3.16 -12.57 32.43
N LEU A 308 -3.50 -13.10 31.26
CA LEU A 308 -4.20 -14.37 31.15
C LEU A 308 -3.33 -15.55 31.61
N ARG A 309 -2.02 -15.52 31.30
CA ARG A 309 -1.04 -16.49 31.86
C ARG A 309 -0.99 -16.44 33.38
N GLN A 310 -0.94 -15.25 33.97
CA GLN A 310 -0.91 -15.09 35.43
C GLN A 310 -2.17 -15.67 36.10
N LEU A 311 -3.34 -15.47 35.49
CA LEU A 311 -4.61 -16.06 35.94
C LEU A 311 -4.60 -17.59 35.82
N GLN A 312 -4.05 -18.15 34.74
CA GLN A 312 -3.90 -19.61 34.58
C GLN A 312 -3.01 -20.21 35.66
N GLU A 313 -1.86 -19.59 35.97
CA GLU A 313 -0.97 -20.04 37.05
C GLU A 313 -1.71 -20.05 38.41
N GLN A 314 -2.51 -19.02 38.70
CA GLN A 314 -3.34 -18.95 39.90
C GLN A 314 -4.40 -20.06 39.95
N ILE A 315 -5.07 -20.34 38.83
CA ILE A 315 -6.06 -21.42 38.73
C ILE A 315 -5.40 -22.78 39.00
N ILE A 316 -4.25 -23.05 38.37
CA ILE A 316 -3.49 -24.30 38.54
C ILE A 316 -3.06 -24.46 40.00
N SER A 317 -2.50 -23.41 40.61
CA SER A 317 -2.12 -23.40 42.02
C SER A 317 -3.31 -23.68 42.94
N THR A 318 -4.45 -23.02 42.70
CA THR A 318 -5.68 -23.23 43.47
C THR A 318 -6.22 -24.65 43.32
N GLN A 319 -6.17 -25.24 42.11
CA GLN A 319 -6.56 -26.63 41.88
C GLN A 319 -5.65 -27.62 42.61
N GLN A 320 -4.34 -27.36 42.68
CA GLN A 320 -3.40 -28.16 43.46
C GLN A 320 -3.71 -28.08 44.95
N GLU A 321 -4.01 -26.89 45.49
CA GLU A 321 -4.42 -26.72 46.89
C GLU A 321 -5.72 -27.45 47.22
N ILE A 322 -6.74 -27.35 46.36
CA ILE A 322 -8.00 -28.08 46.51
C ILE A 322 -7.75 -29.59 46.52
N THR A 323 -6.93 -30.09 45.60
CA THR A 323 -6.59 -31.52 45.50
C THR A 323 -5.84 -32.00 46.75
N ALA A 324 -4.87 -31.22 47.23
CA ALA A 324 -4.15 -31.49 48.48
C ALA A 324 -5.10 -31.53 49.69
N MET A 325 -6.02 -30.56 49.78
CA MET A 325 -7.04 -30.53 50.83
C MET A 325 -7.96 -31.76 50.78
N GLN A 326 -8.44 -32.14 49.59
CA GLN A 326 -9.32 -33.32 49.41
C GLN A 326 -8.62 -34.64 49.74
N SER A 327 -7.31 -34.73 49.55
CA SER A 327 -6.54 -35.95 49.84
C SER A 327 -6.14 -36.11 51.32
N SER A 328 -6.23 -35.02 52.11
CA SER A 328 -5.85 -34.96 53.52
C SER A 328 -6.62 -35.95 54.40
N LYS A 329 -5.92 -36.52 55.40
CA LYS A 329 -6.51 -37.38 56.42
C LYS A 329 -7.66 -36.67 57.16
N PHE A 330 -7.53 -35.37 57.42
CA PHE A 330 -8.57 -34.59 58.09
C PHE A 330 -9.85 -34.51 57.25
N TRP A 331 -9.74 -34.27 55.94
CA TRP A 331 -10.88 -34.24 55.02
C TRP A 331 -11.57 -35.61 54.93
N LYS A 332 -10.79 -36.70 54.83
CA LYS A 332 -11.30 -38.08 54.82
C LYS A 332 -11.97 -38.47 56.14
N LEU A 333 -11.42 -38.04 57.28
CA LEU A 333 -12.02 -38.21 58.61
C LEU A 333 -13.31 -37.41 58.75
N ARG A 334 -13.33 -36.16 58.29
CA ARG A 334 -14.51 -35.30 58.28
C ARG A 334 -15.64 -35.90 57.44
N GLN A 335 -15.34 -36.42 56.25
CA GLN A 335 -16.30 -37.13 55.39
C GLN A 335 -16.85 -38.40 56.05
N LYS A 336 -15.98 -39.20 56.70
CA LYS A 336 -16.42 -40.37 57.48
C LYS A 336 -17.28 -39.98 58.68
N TRP A 337 -16.94 -38.89 59.37
CA TRP A 337 -17.70 -38.35 60.49
C TRP A 337 -19.09 -37.90 60.08
N PHE A 338 -19.24 -37.18 58.96
CA PHE A 338 -20.55 -36.80 58.41
C PHE A 338 -21.39 -38.03 58.01
N LYS A 339 -20.78 -39.05 57.38
CA LYS A 339 -21.46 -40.33 57.09
C LYS A 339 -21.89 -41.06 58.36
N LEU A 340 -21.06 -41.03 59.41
CA LEU A 340 -21.39 -41.64 60.71
C LEU A 340 -22.53 -40.88 61.39
N LYS A 341 -22.45 -39.54 61.49
CA LYS A 341 -23.51 -38.66 62.01
C LYS A 341 -24.87 -38.96 61.38
N GLY A 342 -24.90 -39.14 60.06
CA GLY A 342 -26.12 -39.52 59.32
C GLY A 342 -26.66 -40.89 59.69
N LYS A 343 -25.79 -41.88 59.96
CA LYS A 343 -26.20 -43.24 60.37
C LYS A 343 -26.70 -43.34 61.82
N VAL A 344 -26.23 -42.47 62.73
CA VAL A 344 -26.65 -42.47 64.14
C VAL A 344 -27.82 -41.52 64.41
N GLY A 345 -28.46 -40.95 63.37
CA GLY A 345 -29.62 -40.07 63.52
C GLY A 345 -29.32 -38.70 64.13
N LEU A 346 -28.05 -38.27 64.12
CA LEU A 346 -27.60 -36.99 64.70
C LEU A 346 -27.61 -35.83 63.69
N ASN A 347 -28.21 -36.02 62.51
CA ASN A 347 -28.41 -34.95 61.54
C ASN A 347 -29.66 -34.14 61.94
N GLN A 348 -29.46 -33.07 62.71
CA GLN A 348 -30.43 -31.97 62.73
C GLN A 348 -30.17 -31.06 61.50
N GLY A 349 -31.24 -30.49 60.94
CA GLY A 349 -31.31 -29.96 59.56
C GLY A 349 -30.18 -29.05 59.07
N ASN A 350 -29.99 -29.06 57.74
CA ASN A 350 -29.07 -28.25 56.91
C ASN A 350 -27.54 -28.40 57.12
N ASP A 351 -27.08 -29.45 57.80
CA ASP A 351 -25.65 -29.67 58.07
C ASP A 351 -24.89 -30.53 57.02
N LEU A 352 -25.51 -30.88 55.88
CA LEU A 352 -24.81 -31.53 54.77
C LEU A 352 -24.43 -30.48 53.73
N PRO A 353 -23.15 -30.14 53.54
CA PRO A 353 -22.77 -29.26 52.46
C PRO A 353 -23.00 -30.02 51.14
N GLN A 354 -23.97 -29.56 50.34
CA GLN A 354 -24.20 -30.06 48.99
C GLN A 354 -23.01 -29.67 48.12
N TRP A 355 -22.03 -30.56 48.03
CA TRP A 355 -21.01 -30.53 46.98
C TRP A 355 -21.28 -31.70 46.03
N GLU A 356 -22.37 -31.61 45.27
CA GLU A 356 -22.54 -32.41 44.06
C GLU A 356 -21.78 -31.71 42.94
N GLY A 357 -20.55 -32.16 42.72
CA GLY A 357 -19.68 -31.65 41.68
C GLY A 357 -18.26 -32.09 41.95
N SER A 358 -17.87 -33.23 41.39
CA SER A 358 -16.46 -33.50 41.18
C SER A 358 -15.93 -32.36 40.29
N VAL A 359 -14.94 -31.60 40.78
CA VAL A 359 -14.15 -30.72 39.92
C VAL A 359 -13.26 -31.63 39.07
N THR A 360 -13.86 -32.30 38.09
CA THR A 360 -13.19 -33.21 37.16
C THR A 360 -13.00 -32.60 35.78
N GLN A 361 -13.43 -31.35 35.56
CA GLN A 361 -13.02 -30.61 34.38
C GLN A 361 -11.73 -29.87 34.68
N SER A 362 -10.62 -30.44 34.24
CA SER A 362 -9.41 -29.68 33.93
C SER A 362 -9.77 -28.63 32.88
N ILE A 363 -10.05 -27.40 33.30
CA ILE A 363 -10.14 -26.26 32.39
C ILE A 363 -8.70 -25.95 31.99
N VAL A 364 -8.20 -26.62 30.96
CA VAL A 364 -7.00 -26.20 30.24
C VAL A 364 -7.49 -25.18 29.23
N LEU A 365 -7.35 -23.90 29.56
CA LEU A 365 -7.47 -22.85 28.56
C LEU A 365 -6.26 -23.01 27.63
N ASP A 366 -6.50 -23.31 26.37
CA ASP A 366 -5.47 -23.44 25.35
C ASP A 366 -4.94 -22.04 25.04
N VAL A 367 -3.82 -21.68 25.67
CA VAL A 367 -3.16 -20.39 25.48
C VAL A 367 -1.83 -20.70 24.79
N PRO A 368 -1.62 -20.24 23.54
CA PRO A 368 -0.39 -20.49 22.82
C PRO A 368 0.83 -20.09 23.66
N GLU A 369 1.76 -21.02 23.90
CA GLU A 369 2.98 -20.79 24.70
C GLU A 369 3.82 -19.64 24.12
N THR A 370 3.76 -19.49 22.80
CA THR A 370 4.28 -18.38 22.02
C THR A 370 3.24 -18.01 20.96
N TYR A 371 2.92 -16.71 20.83
CA TYR A 371 2.58 -16.24 19.48
C TYR A 371 3.85 -16.51 18.68
N GLU A 372 3.82 -17.45 17.72
CA GLU A 372 4.92 -17.59 16.80
C GLU A 372 5.17 -16.21 16.20
N THR A 373 6.28 -15.62 16.64
CA THR A 373 6.93 -14.57 15.91
C THR A 373 7.33 -15.20 14.60
N TYR A 374 6.51 -15.01 13.56
CA TYR A 374 7.04 -14.97 12.21
C TYR A 374 7.95 -13.74 12.15
N GLU A 375 9.16 -13.89 12.70
CA GLU A 375 10.26 -13.03 12.30
C GLU A 375 10.47 -13.28 10.82
N VAL A 376 10.52 -12.20 10.06
CA VAL A 376 10.70 -12.19 8.60
C VAL A 376 11.94 -12.99 8.16
N GLU A 377 12.86 -13.30 9.07
CA GLU A 377 14.07 -14.09 8.82
C GLU A 377 13.82 -15.59 8.59
N THR A 378 12.78 -16.21 9.14
CA THR A 378 12.54 -17.67 8.98
C THR A 378 11.80 -18.04 7.69
N LEU A 379 11.26 -17.06 6.96
CA LEU A 379 10.65 -17.26 5.64
C LEU A 379 11.65 -17.15 4.49
N SER A 380 12.87 -16.65 4.73
CA SER A 380 13.90 -16.51 3.68
C SER A 380 14.25 -17.83 2.99
N PRO A 381 14.42 -18.97 3.69
CA PRO A 381 14.71 -20.24 3.04
C PRO A 381 13.52 -20.75 2.20
N ILE A 382 12.29 -20.61 2.71
CA ILE A 382 11.06 -21.07 2.03
C ILE A 382 10.76 -20.19 0.82
N VAL A 383 10.97 -18.88 0.91
CA VAL A 383 10.85 -17.94 -0.20
C VAL A 383 11.94 -18.18 -1.26
N ASN A 384 13.16 -18.54 -0.86
CA ASN A 384 14.24 -18.90 -1.79
C ASN A 384 14.03 -20.27 -2.43
N GLU A 385 13.45 -21.23 -1.70
CA GLU A 385 13.07 -22.56 -2.21
C GLU A 385 11.93 -22.43 -3.23
N ILE A 386 10.88 -21.65 -2.91
CA ILE A 386 9.80 -21.29 -3.84
C ILE A 386 10.32 -20.49 -5.04
N ALA A 387 11.25 -19.55 -4.85
CA ALA A 387 11.87 -18.81 -5.95
C ALA A 387 12.72 -19.69 -6.86
N SER A 388 13.41 -20.70 -6.31
CA SER A 388 14.20 -21.65 -7.07
C SER A 388 13.34 -22.67 -7.83
N GLU A 389 12.18 -23.05 -7.28
CA GLU A 389 11.20 -23.90 -7.97
C GLU A 389 10.46 -23.12 -9.08
N LEU A 390 10.24 -21.82 -8.91
CA LEU A 390 9.67 -20.93 -9.93
C LEU A 390 10.61 -20.64 -11.11
N GLU A 391 11.94 -20.72 -10.93
CA GLU A 391 12.92 -20.58 -12.03
C GLU A 391 12.93 -21.78 -13.00
N ILE A 392 12.37 -22.93 -12.61
CA ILE A 392 12.42 -24.17 -13.42
C ILE A 392 11.18 -24.32 -14.33
N ILE A 393 10.13 -23.50 -14.17
CA ILE A 393 8.89 -23.61 -14.95
C ILE A 393 8.55 -22.26 -15.62
N MET A 394 9.41 -21.82 -16.54
CA MET A 394 9.01 -20.84 -17.56
C MET A 394 9.45 -21.36 -18.94
N PRO A 395 8.54 -21.91 -19.77
CA PRO A 395 8.88 -22.16 -21.17
C PRO A 395 9.13 -20.81 -21.85
N GLU A 396 10.20 -20.74 -22.65
CA GLU A 396 10.53 -19.60 -23.51
C GLU A 396 9.30 -19.20 -24.35
N SER A 397 8.64 -18.10 -23.97
CA SER A 397 7.64 -17.45 -24.81
C SER A 397 8.27 -16.24 -25.49
N GLN A 398 8.14 -16.22 -26.81
CA GLN A 398 8.70 -15.20 -27.68
C GLN A 398 8.14 -13.80 -27.36
N PRO A 399 8.92 -12.72 -27.60
CA PRO A 399 8.55 -11.38 -27.20
C PRO A 399 7.39 -10.86 -28.07
N THR A 400 6.20 -10.83 -27.52
CA THR A 400 5.11 -10.02 -28.05
C THR A 400 5.23 -8.59 -27.52
N THR A 401 5.13 -7.64 -28.44
CA THR A 401 5.32 -6.19 -28.27
C THR A 401 4.47 -5.62 -27.12
N ILE A 402 5.14 -5.10 -26.09
CA ILE A 402 4.55 -4.52 -24.88
C ILE A 402 4.14 -3.06 -25.15
N THR A 403 2.86 -2.71 -24.91
CA THR A 403 2.35 -1.33 -24.97
C THR A 403 2.10 -0.78 -23.55
N PRO A 404 2.38 0.50 -23.23
CA PRO A 404 2.48 0.99 -21.83
C PRO A 404 1.18 1.09 -21.00
N LYS A 405 0.01 0.77 -21.57
CA LYS A 405 -1.30 1.16 -21.00
C LYS A 405 -1.83 0.32 -19.84
N ASN A 406 -1.23 -0.82 -19.48
CA ASN A 406 -1.90 -1.77 -18.57
C ASN A 406 -1.06 -2.33 -17.40
N LYS A 407 -0.08 -1.59 -16.88
CA LYS A 407 0.76 -2.10 -15.76
C LYS A 407 -0.02 -2.35 -14.46
N HIS A 408 -1.03 -1.54 -14.12
CA HIS A 408 -1.86 -1.79 -12.92
C HIS A 408 -2.81 -2.97 -13.12
N LEU A 409 -3.46 -3.07 -14.30
CA LEU A 409 -4.25 -4.25 -14.64
C LEU A 409 -3.37 -5.50 -14.61
N GLN A 410 -2.18 -5.49 -15.22
CA GLN A 410 -1.23 -6.61 -15.20
C GLN A 410 -0.80 -6.97 -13.78
N TYR A 411 -0.59 -5.98 -12.91
CA TYR A 411 -0.30 -6.22 -11.49
C TYR A 411 -1.45 -6.93 -10.79
N ILE A 412 -2.68 -6.39 -10.90
CA ILE A 412 -3.87 -7.00 -10.28
C ILE A 412 -4.11 -8.40 -10.87
N GLN A 413 -4.11 -8.51 -12.19
CA GLN A 413 -4.28 -9.76 -12.95
C GLN A 413 -3.29 -10.83 -12.47
N ALA A 414 -1.99 -10.53 -12.40
CA ALA A 414 -0.98 -11.48 -11.94
C ALA A 414 -1.16 -11.91 -10.47
N LYS A 415 -1.87 -11.13 -9.65
CA LYS A 415 -2.19 -11.51 -8.26
C LYS A 415 -3.47 -12.32 -8.14
N VAL A 416 -4.47 -12.08 -9.00
CA VAL A 416 -5.79 -12.71 -8.90
C VAL A 416 -5.94 -13.97 -9.74
N GLU A 417 -5.19 -14.10 -10.85
CA GLU A 417 -5.24 -15.26 -11.76
C GLU A 417 -5.10 -16.62 -11.04
N PRO A 418 -4.18 -16.80 -10.06
CA PRO A 418 -4.08 -18.07 -9.35
C PRO A 418 -5.30 -18.42 -8.47
N PHE A 419 -6.20 -17.46 -8.26
CA PHE A 419 -7.30 -17.51 -7.29
C PHE A 419 -8.68 -17.41 -7.97
N THR A 420 -8.75 -17.48 -9.30
CA THR A 420 -10.00 -17.42 -10.05
C THR A 420 -10.00 -18.39 -11.22
N LEU A 421 -11.19 -18.85 -11.60
CA LEU A 421 -11.43 -19.62 -12.83
C LEU A 421 -11.82 -18.69 -14.00
N VAL A 422 -11.97 -17.40 -13.72
CA VAL A 422 -12.42 -16.38 -14.66
C VAL A 422 -11.28 -15.98 -15.60
N GLY A 423 -11.60 -15.89 -16.89
CA GLY A 423 -10.64 -15.53 -17.93
C GLY A 423 -10.19 -14.06 -17.91
N PRO A 424 -9.11 -13.72 -18.63
CA PRO A 424 -8.51 -12.38 -18.62
C PRO A 424 -9.48 -11.27 -19.08
N GLU A 425 -10.37 -11.56 -20.03
CA GLU A 425 -11.35 -10.59 -20.55
C GLU A 425 -12.38 -10.17 -19.47
N ARG A 426 -12.80 -11.13 -18.64
CA ARG A 426 -13.70 -10.90 -17.51
C ARG A 426 -12.99 -10.23 -16.33
N ILE A 427 -11.73 -10.60 -16.05
CA ILE A 427 -10.87 -9.87 -15.10
C ILE A 427 -10.76 -8.40 -15.50
N GLU A 428 -10.46 -8.11 -16.78
CA GLU A 428 -10.36 -6.74 -17.29
C GLU A 428 -11.71 -6.01 -17.22
N SER A 429 -12.81 -6.69 -17.51
CA SER A 429 -14.17 -6.11 -17.39
C SER A 429 -14.47 -5.70 -15.94
N LEU A 430 -14.29 -6.59 -14.96
CA LEU A 430 -14.53 -6.28 -13.55
C LEU A 430 -13.59 -5.20 -13.03
N TYR A 431 -12.33 -5.20 -13.46
CA TYR A 431 -11.37 -4.13 -13.18
C TYR A 431 -11.85 -2.77 -13.70
N ASN A 432 -12.39 -2.73 -14.91
CA ASN A 432 -12.93 -1.52 -15.51
C ASN A 432 -14.21 -1.03 -14.81
N LEU A 433 -15.16 -1.93 -14.53
CA LEU A 433 -16.39 -1.58 -13.79
C LEU A 433 -16.08 -1.08 -12.38
N SER A 434 -15.13 -1.73 -11.70
CA SER A 434 -14.71 -1.36 -10.34
C SER A 434 -13.99 0.00 -10.27
N GLN A 435 -13.34 0.45 -11.34
CA GLN A 435 -12.84 1.83 -11.43
C GLN A 435 -13.95 2.84 -11.74
N ARG A 436 -14.86 2.45 -12.64
CA ARG A 436 -15.94 3.33 -13.11
C ARG A 436 -16.87 3.78 -11.99
N ILE A 437 -17.13 2.95 -10.98
CA ILE A 437 -17.97 3.37 -9.83
C ILE A 437 -17.43 4.62 -9.13
N ASP A 438 -16.12 4.80 -9.07
CA ASP A 438 -15.52 6.02 -8.51
C ASP A 438 -15.40 7.13 -9.56
N LEU A 439 -14.97 6.82 -10.78
CA LEU A 439 -14.84 7.82 -11.85
C LEU A 439 -16.19 8.50 -12.16
N GLU A 440 -17.28 7.75 -12.14
CA GLU A 440 -18.64 8.21 -12.45
C GLU A 440 -19.41 8.71 -11.21
N ASN A 441 -18.80 8.72 -10.02
CA ASN A 441 -19.42 9.15 -8.76
C ASN A 441 -20.67 8.34 -8.39
N ILE A 442 -20.62 7.02 -8.56
CA ILE A 442 -21.74 6.12 -8.26
C ILE A 442 -21.65 5.69 -6.80
N PRO A 443 -22.55 6.10 -5.89
CA PRO A 443 -22.47 5.74 -4.47
C PRO A 443 -22.92 4.31 -4.20
N GLY A 444 -22.37 3.68 -3.16
CA GLY A 444 -22.82 2.36 -2.67
C GLY A 444 -21.70 1.35 -2.50
N ASP A 445 -22.02 0.23 -1.88
CA ASP A 445 -21.08 -0.87 -1.65
C ASP A 445 -20.89 -1.72 -2.91
N VAL A 446 -19.94 -2.64 -2.85
CA VAL A 446 -19.75 -3.68 -3.87
C VAL A 446 -20.10 -5.05 -3.31
N ILE A 447 -20.71 -5.89 -4.14
CA ILE A 447 -21.13 -7.22 -3.76
C ILE A 447 -20.62 -8.22 -4.79
N GLU A 448 -20.16 -9.38 -4.32
CA GLU A 448 -20.00 -10.59 -5.14
C GLU A 448 -20.79 -11.75 -4.52
N CYS A 449 -21.56 -12.44 -5.36
CA CYS A 449 -22.29 -13.65 -5.01
C CYS A 449 -21.71 -14.83 -5.80
N GLY A 450 -21.04 -15.73 -5.08
CA GLY A 450 -20.15 -16.76 -5.64
C GLY A 450 -18.73 -16.21 -5.81
N VAL A 451 -17.82 -16.68 -4.96
CA VAL A 451 -16.49 -16.08 -4.73
C VAL A 451 -15.38 -17.08 -5.03
N CYS A 452 -15.64 -18.37 -4.81
CA CYS A 452 -14.65 -19.44 -4.91
C CYS A 452 -13.37 -19.10 -4.11
N ASN A 453 -12.20 -19.09 -4.75
CA ASN A 453 -10.92 -18.73 -4.11
C ASN A 453 -10.66 -17.22 -4.06
N GLY A 454 -11.59 -16.38 -4.53
CA GLY A 454 -11.64 -14.95 -4.26
C GLY A 454 -10.89 -14.04 -5.24
N GLY A 455 -10.44 -14.53 -6.40
CA GLY A 455 -9.70 -13.69 -7.34
C GLY A 455 -10.52 -12.50 -7.87
N THR A 456 -11.79 -12.69 -8.22
CA THR A 456 -12.69 -11.60 -8.66
C THR A 456 -13.13 -10.72 -7.48
N ALA A 457 -13.48 -11.31 -6.33
CA ALA A 457 -13.69 -10.58 -5.08
C ALA A 457 -12.52 -9.64 -4.75
N ALA A 458 -11.28 -10.06 -4.98
CA ALA A 458 -10.10 -9.24 -4.74
C ALA A 458 -10.05 -8.00 -5.65
N ILE A 459 -10.48 -8.11 -6.92
CA ILE A 459 -10.60 -6.96 -7.81
C ILE A 459 -11.60 -5.96 -7.23
N LEU A 460 -12.79 -6.42 -6.83
CA LEU A 460 -13.84 -5.58 -6.26
C LEU A 460 -13.38 -4.93 -4.95
N ALA A 461 -12.78 -5.71 -4.05
CA ALA A 461 -12.27 -5.23 -2.76
C ALA A 461 -11.19 -4.17 -2.93
N HIS A 462 -10.25 -4.39 -3.86
CA HIS A 462 -9.14 -3.48 -4.11
C HIS A 462 -9.65 -2.06 -4.40
N PHE A 463 -10.63 -1.93 -5.28
CA PHE A 463 -11.18 -0.61 -5.63
C PHE A 463 -12.15 -0.07 -4.59
N ALA A 464 -13.07 -0.89 -4.09
CA ALA A 464 -14.10 -0.41 -3.18
C ALA A 464 -13.53 0.04 -1.83
N THR A 465 -12.67 -0.78 -1.24
CA THR A 465 -12.15 -0.54 0.12
C THR A 465 -11.07 0.54 0.17
N ASN A 466 -10.46 0.85 -0.99
CA ASN A 466 -9.50 1.94 -1.19
C ASN A 466 -10.11 3.13 -1.95
N SER A 467 -11.44 3.20 -2.06
CA SER A 467 -12.12 4.34 -2.70
C SER A 467 -11.78 5.65 -1.99
N TYR A 468 -11.51 6.68 -2.78
CA TYR A 468 -11.20 8.04 -2.30
C TYR A 468 -12.44 8.95 -2.25
N LYS A 469 -13.59 8.48 -2.76
CA LYS A 469 -14.84 9.26 -2.80
C LYS A 469 -15.88 8.77 -1.81
N TYR A 470 -15.88 7.47 -1.52
CA TYR A 470 -16.92 6.84 -0.70
C TYR A 470 -16.31 5.87 0.29
N GLU A 471 -16.87 5.84 1.49
CA GLU A 471 -16.59 4.80 2.48
C GLU A 471 -17.37 3.54 2.12
N ARG A 472 -16.92 2.80 1.09
CA ARG A 472 -17.58 1.58 0.60
C ARG A 472 -17.14 0.36 1.40
N LYS A 473 -18.06 -0.57 1.60
CA LYS A 473 -17.76 -1.94 1.99
C LYS A 473 -17.76 -2.87 0.78
N ALA A 474 -17.05 -3.99 0.92
CA ALA A 474 -17.08 -5.09 -0.01
C ALA A 474 -17.69 -6.32 0.68
N TRP A 475 -18.73 -6.89 0.08
CA TRP A 475 -19.51 -7.99 0.64
C TRP A 475 -19.39 -9.22 -0.24
N PHE A 476 -18.92 -10.32 0.34
CA PHE A 476 -18.61 -11.54 -0.38
C PHE A 476 -19.42 -12.70 0.18
N PHE A 477 -20.30 -13.25 -0.64
CA PHE A 477 -21.22 -14.33 -0.26
C PHE A 477 -20.86 -15.61 -1.00
N ASP A 478 -20.61 -16.68 -0.25
CA ASP A 478 -20.30 -18.00 -0.82
C ASP A 478 -20.67 -19.10 0.18
N SER A 479 -21.10 -20.26 -0.33
CA SER A 479 -21.38 -21.42 0.50
C SER A 479 -20.11 -21.98 1.15
N PHE A 480 -18.97 -21.84 0.45
CA PHE A 480 -17.73 -22.57 0.66
C PHE A 480 -17.97 -24.08 0.83
N ALA A 481 -19.00 -24.58 0.14
CA ALA A 481 -19.47 -25.96 0.13
C ALA A 481 -19.69 -26.48 -1.31
N GLY A 482 -19.36 -25.66 -2.31
CA GLY A 482 -19.51 -25.98 -3.73
C GLY A 482 -20.89 -25.63 -4.29
N MET A 483 -21.16 -26.12 -5.49
CA MET A 483 -22.40 -25.86 -6.23
C MET A 483 -23.63 -26.47 -5.53
N PRO A 484 -24.81 -25.80 -5.56
CA PRO A 484 -26.05 -26.30 -4.98
C PRO A 484 -26.60 -27.51 -5.76
N GLU A 485 -27.84 -27.92 -5.49
CA GLU A 485 -28.57 -28.88 -6.35
C GLU A 485 -29.18 -28.15 -7.56
N THR A 486 -29.23 -28.81 -8.71
CA THR A 486 -29.79 -28.26 -9.96
C THR A 486 -31.32 -28.28 -9.98
N THR A 487 -31.92 -27.42 -10.79
CA THR A 487 -33.36 -27.40 -11.11
C THR A 487 -33.66 -27.87 -12.54
N GLU A 488 -34.94 -27.91 -12.95
CA GLU A 488 -35.33 -28.30 -14.31
C GLU A 488 -34.92 -27.24 -15.36
N GLU A 489 -34.62 -26.04 -14.88
CA GLU A 489 -34.17 -24.87 -15.61
C GLU A 489 -32.67 -24.90 -15.92
N ASP A 490 -31.93 -25.76 -15.22
CA ASP A 490 -30.51 -25.99 -15.42
C ASP A 490 -30.32 -27.20 -16.34
N GLU A 491 -29.34 -27.15 -17.24
CA GLU A 491 -29.11 -28.24 -18.19
C GLU A 491 -28.54 -29.50 -17.51
N GLU A 492 -28.68 -30.67 -18.15
CA GLU A 492 -28.18 -31.94 -17.60
C GLU A 492 -26.68 -31.90 -17.27
N GLU A 493 -25.88 -31.10 -17.99
CA GLU A 493 -24.46 -30.88 -17.73
C GLU A 493 -24.21 -30.27 -16.34
N ALA A 494 -25.10 -29.39 -15.84
CA ALA A 494 -24.97 -28.76 -14.53
C ALA A 494 -24.97 -29.80 -13.39
N LYS A 495 -25.64 -30.94 -13.57
CA LYS A 495 -25.69 -32.02 -12.56
C LYS A 495 -24.32 -32.62 -12.27
N GLU A 496 -23.40 -32.55 -13.23
CA GLU A 496 -22.04 -33.07 -13.04
C GLU A 496 -21.23 -32.21 -12.07
N TYR A 497 -21.59 -30.94 -11.89
CA TYR A 497 -20.86 -29.97 -11.07
C TYR A 497 -21.41 -29.80 -9.65
N VAL A 498 -22.53 -30.45 -9.29
CA VAL A 498 -23.12 -30.40 -7.94
C VAL A 498 -22.08 -30.75 -6.87
N GLY A 499 -21.92 -29.89 -5.88
CA GLY A 499 -20.93 -30.02 -4.80
C GLY A 499 -19.46 -29.84 -5.22
N GLN A 500 -19.17 -29.52 -6.48
CA GLN A 500 -17.83 -29.17 -6.95
C GLN A 500 -17.53 -27.67 -6.78
N VAL A 501 -16.33 -27.24 -7.18
CA VAL A 501 -15.88 -25.83 -7.16
C VAL A 501 -15.91 -25.23 -5.74
N VAL A 502 -15.49 -26.02 -4.76
CA VAL A 502 -15.46 -25.59 -3.36
C VAL A 502 -14.35 -24.56 -3.15
N GLY A 503 -14.73 -23.30 -2.88
CA GLY A 503 -13.80 -22.24 -2.53
C GLY A 503 -13.16 -22.42 -1.15
N ASP A 504 -11.98 -21.82 -0.96
CA ASP A 504 -11.27 -21.78 0.31
C ASP A 504 -11.14 -20.34 0.84
N ILE A 505 -11.73 -20.07 2.00
CA ILE A 505 -11.64 -18.78 2.70
C ILE A 505 -10.19 -18.36 2.93
N SER A 506 -9.27 -19.30 3.18
CA SER A 506 -7.86 -18.98 3.38
C SER A 506 -7.23 -18.39 2.11
N GLN A 507 -7.63 -18.87 0.94
CA GLN A 507 -7.22 -18.36 -0.36
C GLN A 507 -7.84 -16.99 -0.62
N VAL A 508 -9.12 -16.81 -0.30
CA VAL A 508 -9.80 -15.50 -0.38
C VAL A 508 -9.07 -14.45 0.46
N LEU A 509 -8.75 -14.76 1.72
CA LEU A 509 -8.00 -13.85 2.59
C LEU A 509 -6.59 -13.58 2.04
N THR A 510 -5.93 -14.57 1.45
CA THR A 510 -4.61 -14.43 0.85
C THR A 510 -4.65 -13.43 -0.31
N VAL A 511 -5.55 -13.62 -1.27
CA VAL A 511 -5.62 -12.76 -2.45
C VAL A 511 -6.09 -11.34 -2.12
N LEU A 512 -7.01 -11.18 -1.16
CA LEU A 512 -7.41 -9.85 -0.65
C LEU A 512 -6.24 -9.07 -0.07
N ASN A 513 -5.34 -9.74 0.66
CA ASN A 513 -4.11 -9.11 1.16
C ASN A 513 -3.13 -8.79 0.02
N LEU A 514 -2.98 -9.68 -0.97
CA LEU A 514 -2.08 -9.47 -2.12
C LEU A 514 -2.43 -8.23 -2.94
N VAL A 515 -3.72 -7.87 -3.01
CA VAL A 515 -4.20 -6.67 -3.70
C VAL A 515 -4.33 -5.44 -2.78
N ASN A 516 -3.90 -5.53 -1.52
CA ASN A 516 -4.00 -4.45 -0.53
C ASN A 516 -5.46 -4.00 -0.28
N ALA A 517 -6.42 -4.92 -0.19
CA ALA A 517 -7.76 -4.58 0.26
C ALA A 517 -7.74 -4.15 1.73
N ASN A 518 -8.51 -3.12 2.09
CA ASN A 518 -8.70 -2.75 3.49
C ASN A 518 -9.69 -3.74 4.14
N MET A 519 -9.12 -4.72 4.85
CA MET A 519 -9.85 -5.81 5.51
C MET A 519 -10.89 -5.34 6.55
N THR A 520 -10.81 -4.11 7.06
CA THR A 520 -11.83 -3.56 7.98
C THR A 520 -13.14 -3.21 7.28
N LYS A 521 -13.12 -3.13 5.94
CA LYS A 521 -14.25 -2.82 5.06
C LYS A 521 -14.70 -4.05 4.27
N VAL A 522 -14.15 -5.22 4.54
CA VAL A 522 -14.49 -6.48 3.86
C VAL A 522 -15.32 -7.35 4.79
N GLU A 523 -16.42 -7.88 4.28
CA GLU A 523 -17.33 -8.78 4.98
C GLU A 523 -17.46 -10.07 4.15
N ILE A 524 -16.95 -11.19 4.67
CA ILE A 524 -17.04 -12.52 4.03
C ILE A 524 -18.10 -13.32 4.78
N LEU A 525 -19.15 -13.73 4.07
CA LEU A 525 -20.28 -14.47 4.62
C LEU A 525 -20.29 -15.89 4.07
N LYS A 526 -19.86 -16.83 4.92
CA LYS A 526 -19.95 -18.26 4.66
C LYS A 526 -21.37 -18.77 4.91
N GLY A 527 -21.94 -19.41 3.90
CA GLY A 527 -23.22 -20.12 3.97
C GLY A 527 -24.04 -19.93 2.70
N TRP A 528 -25.09 -20.73 2.56
CA TRP A 528 -26.02 -20.60 1.44
C TRP A 528 -26.68 -19.21 1.40
N PHE A 529 -27.05 -18.74 0.22
CA PHE A 529 -27.59 -17.39 0.05
C PHE A 529 -28.85 -17.16 0.89
N GLU A 530 -29.71 -18.15 1.01
CA GLU A 530 -30.94 -18.14 1.82
C GLU A 530 -30.65 -17.95 3.32
N GLU A 531 -29.46 -18.36 3.77
CA GLU A 531 -29.01 -18.19 5.14
C GLU A 531 -28.25 -16.88 5.38
N THR A 532 -27.58 -16.35 4.35
CA THR A 532 -26.65 -15.22 4.49
C THR A 532 -27.27 -13.89 4.11
N PHE A 533 -28.06 -13.83 3.04
CA PHE A 533 -28.68 -12.58 2.58
C PHE A 533 -29.60 -11.93 3.61
N PRO A 534 -30.46 -12.68 4.36
CA PRO A 534 -31.33 -12.06 5.38
C PRO A 534 -30.59 -11.44 6.57
N LYS A 535 -29.29 -11.75 6.74
CA LYS A 535 -28.47 -11.25 7.87
C LYS A 535 -27.85 -9.89 7.61
N VAL A 536 -27.89 -9.40 6.37
CA VAL A 536 -27.24 -8.15 5.96
C VAL A 536 -28.27 -7.12 5.52
N ASN A 537 -27.93 -5.85 5.70
CA ASN A 537 -28.69 -4.74 5.16
C ASN A 537 -27.75 -3.81 4.42
N ILE A 538 -27.80 -3.85 3.08
CA ILE A 538 -26.91 -3.10 2.19
C ILE A 538 -27.77 -2.10 1.41
N PRO A 539 -27.91 -0.86 1.87
CA PRO A 539 -28.94 0.06 1.38
C PRO A 539 -28.64 0.68 0.02
N LYS A 540 -27.37 0.66 -0.42
CA LYS A 540 -26.91 1.20 -1.70
C LYS A 540 -25.80 0.32 -2.24
N ILE A 541 -25.92 -0.11 -3.48
CA ILE A 541 -24.93 -0.93 -4.18
C ILE A 541 -24.53 -0.20 -5.46
N ALA A 542 -23.22 -0.03 -5.65
CA ALA A 542 -22.65 0.59 -6.84
C ALA A 542 -22.28 -0.45 -7.90
N LEU A 543 -21.86 -1.64 -7.47
CA LEU A 543 -21.52 -2.76 -8.34
C LEU A 543 -21.97 -4.08 -7.68
N LEU A 544 -22.79 -4.84 -8.39
CA LEU A 544 -23.23 -6.19 -8.02
C LEU A 544 -22.64 -7.18 -9.03
N ASN A 545 -21.71 -8.04 -8.61
CA ASN A 545 -21.23 -9.16 -9.41
C ASN A 545 -21.97 -10.44 -9.02
N ILE A 546 -22.64 -11.08 -9.98
CA ILE A 546 -23.37 -12.33 -9.80
C ILE A 546 -22.62 -13.42 -10.59
N ASP A 547 -22.00 -14.31 -9.86
CA ASP A 547 -21.17 -15.42 -10.35
C ASP A 547 -21.62 -16.72 -9.66
N ALA A 548 -22.90 -17.05 -9.88
CA ALA A 548 -23.62 -18.10 -9.16
C ALA A 548 -24.24 -19.16 -10.08
N ASP A 549 -23.81 -19.17 -11.34
CA ASP A 549 -24.09 -20.12 -12.43
C ASP A 549 -25.55 -20.41 -12.80
N TRP A 550 -26.40 -20.77 -11.85
CA TRP A 550 -27.66 -21.48 -12.09
C TRP A 550 -28.90 -20.63 -11.84
N TYR A 551 -30.05 -21.15 -12.28
CA TYR A 551 -31.31 -20.42 -12.28
C TYR A 551 -31.69 -19.87 -10.89
N ILE A 552 -31.78 -20.73 -9.88
CA ILE A 552 -32.22 -20.33 -8.53
C ILE A 552 -31.25 -19.34 -7.87
N PRO A 553 -29.93 -19.62 -7.77
CA PRO A 553 -28.99 -18.69 -7.16
C PRO A 553 -28.96 -17.31 -7.85
N VAL A 554 -28.96 -17.27 -9.19
CA VAL A 554 -28.94 -16.01 -9.95
C VAL A 554 -30.23 -15.22 -9.73
N LYS A 555 -31.40 -15.88 -9.80
CA LYS A 555 -32.69 -15.25 -9.52
C LYS A 555 -32.74 -14.68 -8.11
N PHE A 556 -32.26 -15.44 -7.14
CA PHE A 556 -32.27 -15.03 -5.74
C PHE A 556 -31.35 -13.83 -5.47
N CYS A 557 -30.19 -13.75 -6.13
CA CYS A 557 -29.31 -12.57 -6.09
C CYS A 557 -30.02 -11.33 -6.64
N LEU A 558 -30.71 -11.45 -7.77
CA LEU A 558 -31.48 -10.34 -8.37
C LEU A 558 -32.63 -9.88 -7.49
N GLU A 559 -33.46 -10.80 -7.00
CA GLU A 559 -34.59 -10.48 -6.12
C GLU A 559 -34.14 -9.79 -4.83
N THR A 560 -32.96 -10.15 -4.32
CA THR A 560 -32.43 -9.59 -3.07
C THR A 560 -31.78 -8.22 -3.29
N PHE A 561 -30.88 -8.10 -4.27
CA PHE A 561 -29.97 -6.96 -4.35
C PHE A 561 -30.29 -5.94 -5.44
N TYR A 562 -31.06 -6.29 -6.48
CA TYR A 562 -31.29 -5.40 -7.62
C TYR A 562 -31.87 -4.04 -7.19
N ASP A 563 -32.81 -4.03 -6.24
CA ASP A 563 -33.46 -2.79 -5.79
C ASP A 563 -32.52 -1.85 -5.04
N ALA A 564 -31.49 -2.40 -4.38
CA ALA A 564 -30.45 -1.62 -3.71
C ALA A 564 -29.34 -1.13 -4.66
N VAL A 565 -29.22 -1.69 -5.87
CA VAL A 565 -28.35 -1.13 -6.91
C VAL A 565 -28.84 0.27 -7.26
N VAL A 566 -27.97 1.28 -7.13
CA VAL A 566 -28.36 2.68 -7.39
C VAL A 566 -28.51 2.93 -8.90
N PRO A 567 -29.31 3.94 -9.32
CA PRO A 567 -29.29 4.39 -10.71
C PRO A 567 -27.86 4.77 -11.13
N GLY A 568 -27.45 4.32 -12.32
CA GLY A 568 -26.08 4.40 -12.82
C GLY A 568 -25.15 3.28 -12.32
N GLY A 569 -25.54 2.49 -11.32
CA GLY A 569 -24.78 1.35 -10.83
C GLY A 569 -24.73 0.18 -11.81
N PHE A 570 -23.77 -0.71 -11.60
CA PHE A 570 -23.49 -1.83 -12.51
C PHE A 570 -23.96 -3.16 -11.93
N ILE A 571 -24.42 -4.06 -12.79
CA ILE A 571 -24.67 -5.46 -12.47
C ILE A 571 -23.94 -6.32 -13.50
N SER A 572 -23.07 -7.21 -13.04
CA SER A 572 -22.32 -8.16 -13.85
C SER A 572 -22.86 -9.56 -13.63
N PHE A 573 -22.95 -10.34 -14.71
CA PHE A 573 -23.41 -11.73 -14.74
C PHE A 573 -22.31 -12.54 -15.41
N ASP A 574 -21.65 -13.43 -14.65
CA ASP A 574 -20.51 -14.17 -15.17
C ASP A 574 -20.95 -15.21 -16.23
N ASP A 575 -22.08 -15.88 -16.00
CA ASP A 575 -22.49 -17.03 -16.80
C ASP A 575 -23.67 -16.84 -17.76
N TYR A 576 -24.04 -15.59 -18.06
CA TYR A 576 -25.26 -15.31 -18.83
C TYR A 576 -25.29 -15.99 -20.22
N GLY A 577 -24.14 -16.10 -20.87
CA GLY A 577 -24.02 -16.71 -22.20
C GLY A 577 -23.74 -18.20 -22.19
N HIS A 578 -23.24 -18.75 -21.08
CA HIS A 578 -22.90 -20.18 -20.97
C HIS A 578 -24.03 -21.01 -20.38
N TRP A 579 -24.56 -20.63 -19.20
CA TRP A 579 -25.58 -21.40 -18.50
C TRP A 579 -27.00 -20.91 -18.86
N PRO A 580 -27.85 -21.75 -19.48
CA PRO A 580 -29.21 -21.36 -19.82
C PRO A 580 -30.07 -21.01 -18.61
N GLY A 581 -29.82 -21.64 -17.46
CA GLY A 581 -30.44 -21.29 -16.18
C GLY A 581 -30.16 -19.85 -15.77
N CYS A 582 -28.89 -19.41 -15.80
CA CYS A 582 -28.50 -18.01 -15.56
C CYS A 582 -29.23 -17.07 -16.52
N LYS A 583 -29.16 -17.34 -17.82
CA LYS A 583 -29.84 -16.53 -18.84
C LYS A 583 -31.34 -16.39 -18.57
N LYS A 584 -32.01 -17.51 -18.30
CA LYS A 584 -33.45 -17.55 -18.05
C LYS A 584 -33.81 -16.76 -16.80
N ALA A 585 -33.06 -16.91 -15.71
CA ALA A 585 -33.29 -16.16 -14.47
C ALA A 585 -33.20 -14.64 -14.67
N VAL A 586 -32.16 -14.19 -15.39
CA VAL A 586 -31.99 -12.77 -15.72
C VAL A 586 -33.15 -12.29 -16.61
N ASP A 587 -33.41 -12.96 -17.72
CA ASP A 587 -34.42 -12.51 -18.69
C ASP A 587 -35.83 -12.48 -18.09
N GLU A 588 -36.21 -13.49 -17.29
CA GLU A 588 -37.49 -13.52 -16.57
C GLU A 588 -37.61 -12.38 -15.55
N PHE A 589 -36.57 -12.14 -14.74
CA PHE A 589 -36.60 -11.08 -13.74
C PHE A 589 -36.88 -9.70 -14.36
N PHE A 590 -36.19 -9.35 -15.46
CA PHE A 590 -36.42 -8.07 -16.13
C PHE A 590 -37.77 -8.02 -16.85
N ALA A 591 -38.20 -9.13 -17.48
CA ALA A 591 -39.48 -9.20 -18.18
C ALA A 591 -40.68 -9.08 -17.22
N GLU A 592 -40.67 -9.83 -16.11
CA GLU A 592 -41.73 -9.82 -15.10
C GLU A 592 -41.90 -8.45 -14.46
N ARG A 593 -40.79 -7.74 -14.23
CA ARG A 593 -40.78 -6.38 -13.66
C ARG A 593 -40.94 -5.28 -14.71
N GLN A 594 -41.05 -5.62 -15.99
CA GLN A 594 -41.15 -4.68 -17.11
C GLN A 594 -40.01 -3.64 -17.12
N LEU A 595 -38.80 -4.08 -16.76
CA LEU A 595 -37.62 -3.24 -16.65
C LEU A 595 -36.86 -3.22 -17.98
N SER A 596 -36.47 -2.03 -18.43
CA SER A 596 -35.59 -1.90 -19.59
C SER A 596 -34.13 -1.98 -19.16
N TYR A 597 -33.32 -2.72 -19.93
CA TYR A 597 -31.88 -2.86 -19.69
C TYR A 597 -31.14 -3.01 -21.03
N LYS A 598 -29.85 -2.67 -21.00
CA LYS A 598 -28.95 -2.88 -22.12
C LYS A 598 -27.82 -3.81 -21.68
N LEU A 599 -27.74 -4.97 -22.30
CA LEU A 599 -26.63 -5.91 -22.09
C LEU A 599 -25.39 -5.43 -22.85
N HIS A 600 -24.26 -5.51 -22.17
CA HIS A 600 -22.93 -5.30 -22.71
C HIS A 600 -22.19 -6.64 -22.67
N GLU A 601 -21.63 -7.03 -23.81
CA GLU A 601 -20.87 -8.28 -23.93
C GLU A 601 -19.44 -8.12 -23.44
N VAL A 602 -18.94 -9.12 -22.72
CA VAL A 602 -17.54 -9.18 -22.26
C VAL A 602 -16.79 -10.22 -23.08
N ASP A 603 -17.20 -11.48 -22.95
CA ASP A 603 -16.69 -12.62 -23.72
C ASP A 603 -17.86 -13.50 -24.19
N TYR A 604 -17.63 -14.80 -24.44
CA TYR A 604 -18.70 -15.70 -24.86
C TYR A 604 -19.80 -15.88 -23.79
N THR A 605 -19.48 -15.68 -22.51
CA THR A 605 -20.38 -15.94 -21.39
C THR A 605 -20.80 -14.68 -20.66
N ALA A 606 -19.87 -13.87 -20.18
CA ALA A 606 -20.19 -12.79 -19.26
C ALA A 606 -20.87 -11.62 -19.94
N ARG A 607 -21.85 -11.05 -19.23
CA ARG A 607 -22.55 -9.82 -19.61
C ARG A 607 -22.63 -8.89 -18.42
N TRP A 608 -22.70 -7.59 -18.67
CA TRP A 608 -23.06 -6.62 -17.63
C TRP A 608 -24.09 -5.61 -18.13
N ILE A 609 -24.77 -4.96 -17.19
CA ILE A 609 -25.72 -3.88 -17.44
C ILE A 609 -25.38 -2.67 -16.55
N GLN A 610 -25.78 -1.50 -16.99
CA GLN A 610 -25.86 -0.30 -16.15
C GLN A 610 -27.33 -0.03 -15.83
N LYS A 611 -27.68 0.06 -14.55
CA LYS A 611 -29.05 0.36 -14.11
C LYS A 611 -29.42 1.78 -14.53
N LEU A 612 -30.56 1.91 -15.20
CA LEU A 612 -31.05 3.17 -15.75
C LEU A 612 -31.53 4.16 -14.69
#